data_AF-A0A7J4GS78-F1
#
_entry.id   AF-A0A7J4GS78-F1
#
_cell.length_a   1.000
_cell.length_b   1.000
_cell.length_c   1.000
_cell.angle_alpha   90.00
_cell.angle_beta   90.00
_cell.angle_gamma   90.00
#
_symmetry.space_group_name_H-M   'P 1'
#
loop_
_entity.id
_entity.type
_entity.pdbx_description
1 polymer ?
#
loop_
_entity_poly.entity_id
_entity_poly.type
_entity_poly.pdbx_seq_one_letter_code
_entity_poly.pdbx_strand_id
1 'polypeptide(L)'
;MKIVFLYLVKKIIYFLLFLTLTSCLTESLDDCSINDLEVAVGECNADGTYNLTLNFAYENPANDYFEVYVRDDVFIDYYELSELPLIIENFEMSGLEYDYIEVCINDVADCCQAIEWESPDC
;
A
#
# COMPACT_ATOMS: atom_id res chain seq x y z
N MET A 1 -48.18 6.07 -25.48
CA MET A 1 -47.37 4.83 -25.65
C MET A 1 -45.89 5.08 -26.01
N LYS A 2 -45.57 6.04 -26.89
CA LYS A 2 -44.17 6.34 -27.29
C LYS A 2 -43.24 6.87 -26.16
N ILE A 3 -43.79 7.65 -25.23
CA ILE A 3 -43.01 8.29 -24.14
C ILE A 3 -42.51 7.27 -23.11
N VAL A 4 -43.33 6.28 -22.76
CA VAL A 4 -42.97 5.20 -21.83
C VAL A 4 -41.88 4.30 -22.43
N PHE A 5 -41.95 4.05 -23.73
CA PHE A 5 -40.93 3.29 -24.47
C PHE A 5 -39.56 4.00 -24.43
N LEU A 6 -39.51 5.31 -24.68
CA LEU A 6 -38.28 6.10 -24.60
C LEU A 6 -37.69 6.13 -23.18
N TYR A 7 -38.54 6.17 -22.15
CA TYR A 7 -38.11 6.18 -20.75
C TYR A 7 -37.49 4.85 -20.32
N LEU A 8 -38.08 3.73 -20.75
CA LEU A 8 -37.55 2.38 -20.50
C LEU A 8 -36.22 2.17 -21.22
N VAL A 9 -36.12 2.59 -22.49
CA VAL A 9 -34.88 2.49 -23.27
C VAL A 9 -33.76 3.32 -22.64
N LYS A 10 -34.05 4.54 -22.16
CA LYS A 10 -33.05 5.39 -21.50
C LYS A 10 -32.58 4.79 -20.17
N LYS A 11 -33.47 4.22 -19.36
CA LYS A 11 -33.14 3.55 -18.09
C LYS A 11 -32.32 2.27 -18.31
N ILE A 12 -32.63 1.51 -19.37
CA ILE A 12 -31.87 0.32 -19.78
C ILE A 12 -30.46 0.73 -20.27
N ILE A 13 -30.34 1.80 -21.05
CA ILE A 13 -29.04 2.32 -21.50
C ILE A 13 -28.19 2.78 -20.31
N TYR A 14 -28.76 3.48 -19.32
CA TYR A 14 -28.04 3.85 -18.09
C TYR A 14 -27.62 2.64 -17.26
N PHE A 15 -28.46 1.61 -17.16
CA PHE A 15 -28.15 0.37 -16.46
C PHE A 15 -27.04 -0.42 -17.17
N LEU A 16 -27.05 -0.45 -18.51
CA LEU A 16 -25.99 -1.06 -19.33
C LEU A 16 -24.68 -0.27 -19.25
N LEU A 17 -24.73 1.07 -19.24
CA LEU A 17 -23.56 1.94 -19.02
C LEU A 17 -22.95 1.73 -17.62
N PHE A 18 -23.78 1.56 -16.59
CA PHE A 18 -23.34 1.24 -15.23
C PHE A 18 -22.68 -0.14 -15.17
N LEU A 19 -23.25 -1.14 -15.85
CA LEU A 19 -22.67 -2.49 -15.97
C LEU A 19 -21.34 -2.53 -16.73
N THR A 20 -21.15 -1.67 -17.75
CA THR A 20 -19.86 -1.58 -18.47
C THR A 20 -18.80 -0.80 -17.71
N LEU A 21 -19.19 0.08 -16.77
CA LEU A 21 -18.26 0.75 -15.85
C LEU A 21 -17.71 -0.22 -14.79
N THR A 22 -18.46 -1.26 -14.45
CA THR A 22 -18.02 -2.30 -13.50
C THR A 22 -17.06 -3.32 -14.12
N SER A 23 -16.96 -3.38 -15.45
CA SER A 23 -16.11 -4.34 -16.18
C SER A 23 -14.60 -4.09 -16.06
N CYS A 24 -14.17 -2.98 -15.47
CA CYS A 24 -12.75 -2.69 -15.23
C CYS A 24 -12.29 -3.05 -13.80
N LEU A 25 -13.17 -3.57 -12.94
CA LEU A 25 -12.91 -3.81 -11.51
C LEU A 25 -12.87 -5.29 -11.12
N THR A 26 -12.80 -6.20 -12.08
CA THR A 26 -12.70 -7.64 -11.78
C THR A 26 -11.68 -8.29 -12.68
N GLU A 27 -10.41 -7.98 -12.44
CA GLU A 27 -9.35 -8.95 -12.68
C GLU A 27 -8.85 -9.39 -11.31
N SER A 28 -9.53 -10.37 -10.70
CA SER A 28 -8.91 -11.17 -9.64
C SER A 28 -7.90 -12.10 -10.32
N LEU A 29 -6.76 -11.53 -10.72
CA LEU A 29 -5.50 -12.25 -10.67
C LEU A 29 -5.19 -12.39 -9.19
N ASP A 30 -4.78 -13.58 -8.76
CA ASP A 30 -4.66 -14.00 -7.35
C ASP A 30 -4.37 -12.84 -6.38
N ASP A 31 -5.23 -12.66 -5.37
CA ASP A 31 -5.25 -11.46 -4.51
C ASP A 31 -3.85 -11.19 -3.95
N CYS A 32 -3.32 -10.01 -4.25
CA CYS A 32 -2.02 -9.59 -3.75
C CYS A 32 -2.15 -9.40 -2.24
N SER A 33 -1.21 -9.96 -1.48
CA SER A 33 -1.23 -9.78 -0.02
C SER A 33 0.17 -9.56 0.54
N ILE A 34 0.24 -8.67 1.53
CA ILE A 34 1.40 -8.47 2.40
C ILE A 34 0.99 -8.95 3.79
N ASN A 35 1.73 -9.92 4.32
CA ASN A 35 1.46 -10.57 5.60
C ASN A 35 2.69 -10.47 6.50
N ASP A 36 2.47 -10.60 7.81
CA ASP A 36 3.54 -10.61 8.83
C ASP A 36 4.51 -9.42 8.70
N LEU A 37 3.97 -8.23 8.38
CA LEU A 37 4.74 -6.99 8.33
C LEU A 37 5.36 -6.73 9.70
N GLU A 38 6.68 -6.68 9.75
CA GLU A 38 7.46 -6.47 10.95
C GLU A 38 8.50 -5.37 10.77
N VAL A 39 8.69 -4.59 11.83
CA VAL A 39 9.75 -3.60 11.97
C VAL A 39 10.57 -3.96 13.21
N ALA A 40 11.87 -4.16 13.01
CA ALA A 40 12.84 -4.28 14.10
C ALA A 40 13.63 -2.97 14.22
N VAL A 41 13.41 -2.25 15.32
CA VAL A 41 14.14 -1.04 15.67
C VAL A 41 15.59 -1.39 16.03
N GLY A 42 16.54 -0.75 15.36
CA GLY A 42 17.97 -0.89 15.57
C GLY A 42 18.56 0.21 16.45
N GLU A 43 19.85 0.50 16.24
CA GLU A 43 20.59 1.49 17.03
C GLU A 43 20.22 2.93 16.63
N CYS A 44 20.26 3.84 17.61
CA CYS A 44 20.18 5.29 17.36
C CYS A 44 21.49 5.79 16.71
N ASN A 45 21.36 6.71 15.78
CA ASN A 45 22.45 7.44 15.14
C ASN A 45 22.73 8.75 15.89
N ALA A 46 23.91 9.33 15.66
CA ALA A 46 24.36 10.53 16.36
C ALA A 46 23.57 11.82 16.02
N ASP A 47 22.75 11.77 14.96
CA ASP A 47 21.91 12.87 14.47
C ASP A 47 20.45 12.77 14.94
N GLY A 48 20.12 11.79 15.79
CA GLY A 48 18.77 11.58 16.30
C GLY A 48 17.88 10.74 15.38
N THR A 49 18.42 10.19 14.29
CA THR A 49 17.75 9.14 13.51
C THR A 49 18.03 7.76 14.10
N TYR A 50 17.39 6.71 13.58
CA TYR A 50 17.72 5.34 13.94
C TYR A 50 17.68 4.41 12.73
N ASN A 51 18.32 3.26 12.82
CA ASN A 51 18.24 2.25 11.77
C ASN A 51 17.06 1.31 12.06
N LEU A 52 16.35 0.87 11.02
CA LEU A 52 15.32 -0.17 11.18
C LEU A 52 15.49 -1.29 10.16
N THR A 53 15.06 -2.48 10.53
CA THR A 53 14.92 -3.61 9.61
C THR A 53 13.44 -3.84 9.34
N LEU A 54 13.05 -3.76 8.07
CA LEU A 54 11.70 -4.00 7.57
C LEU A 54 11.64 -5.38 6.92
N ASN A 55 10.65 -6.19 7.27
CA ASN A 55 10.44 -7.50 6.66
C ASN A 55 8.96 -7.84 6.57
N PHE A 56 8.59 -8.66 5.59
CA PHE A 56 7.22 -9.13 5.41
C PHE A 56 7.19 -10.35 4.47
N ALA A 57 6.12 -11.12 4.54
CA ALA A 57 5.77 -12.13 3.54
C ALA A 57 4.82 -11.52 2.50
N TYR A 58 4.89 -12.01 1.26
CA TYR A 58 4.02 -11.54 0.19
C TYR A 58 3.50 -12.69 -0.68
N GLU A 59 2.32 -12.50 -1.27
CA GLU A 59 1.74 -13.37 -2.28
C GLU A 59 1.28 -12.54 -3.48
N ASN A 60 1.54 -13.05 -4.69
CA ASN A 60 1.07 -12.48 -5.97
C ASN A 60 1.37 -10.97 -6.18
N PRO A 61 2.63 -10.51 -6.03
CA PRO A 61 2.96 -9.09 -6.09
C PRO A 61 2.90 -8.50 -7.53
N ALA A 62 2.61 -9.30 -8.56
CA ALA A 62 2.62 -8.93 -9.98
C ALA A 62 3.96 -8.41 -10.56
N ASN A 63 4.89 -7.94 -9.72
CA ASN A 63 6.25 -7.49 -10.04
C ASN A 63 7.16 -7.66 -8.82
N ASP A 64 8.43 -7.27 -8.95
CA ASP A 64 9.47 -7.50 -7.96
C ASP A 64 9.74 -6.28 -7.05
N TYR A 65 8.88 -5.27 -7.04
CA TYR A 65 9.11 -3.99 -6.36
C TYR A 65 8.02 -3.68 -5.32
N PHE A 66 8.42 -2.97 -4.26
CA PHE A 66 7.52 -2.38 -3.29
C PHE A 66 7.92 -0.94 -2.97
N GLU A 67 6.95 -0.16 -2.51
CA GLU A 67 7.08 1.23 -2.13
C GLU A 67 6.97 1.34 -0.62
N VAL A 68 7.76 2.23 -0.02
CA VAL A 68 7.70 2.53 1.41
C VAL A 68 7.23 3.97 1.60
N TYR A 69 6.23 4.12 2.46
CA TYR A 69 5.68 5.41 2.88
C TYR A 69 5.79 5.53 4.40
N VAL A 70 5.91 6.77 4.87
CA VAL A 70 5.68 7.14 6.26
C VAL A 70 4.37 7.91 6.38
N ARG A 71 4.04 8.34 7.61
CA ARG A 71 2.80 9.04 7.93
C ARG A 71 2.48 10.18 6.95
N ASP A 72 1.19 10.41 6.72
CA ASP A 72 0.65 11.42 5.81
C ASP A 72 1.00 11.15 4.33
N ASP A 73 1.08 9.87 3.94
CA ASP A 73 1.37 9.39 2.59
C ASP A 73 2.69 9.93 2.02
N VAL A 74 3.68 10.18 2.89
CA VAL A 74 4.99 10.68 2.49
C VAL A 74 5.83 9.53 1.96
N PHE A 75 6.10 9.54 0.66
CA PHE A 75 6.94 8.56 -0.02
C PHE A 75 8.40 8.66 0.43
N ILE A 76 8.99 7.52 0.78
CA ILE A 76 10.42 7.38 1.10
C ILE A 76 11.18 6.96 -0.15
N ASP A 77 10.96 5.73 -0.62
CA ASP A 77 11.61 5.17 -1.80
C ASP A 77 10.91 3.90 -2.30
N TYR A 78 11.39 3.37 -3.41
CA TYR A 78 11.04 2.05 -3.94
C TYR A 78 12.22 1.07 -3.76
N TYR A 79 11.90 -0.19 -3.47
CA TYR A 79 12.86 -1.25 -3.16
C TYR A 79 12.51 -2.55 -3.90
N GLU A 80 13.48 -3.46 -4.01
CA GLU A 80 13.24 -4.79 -4.59
C GLU A 80 12.81 -5.78 -3.50
N LEU A 81 11.81 -6.62 -3.78
CA LEU A 81 11.35 -7.67 -2.85
C LEU A 81 12.47 -8.65 -2.47
N SER A 82 13.51 -8.80 -3.30
CA SER A 82 14.71 -9.60 -3.00
C SER A 82 15.65 -8.96 -1.97
N GLU A 83 15.43 -7.70 -1.60
CA GLU A 83 16.20 -7.02 -0.55
C GLU A 83 15.66 -7.33 0.85
N LEU A 84 14.50 -8.00 0.96
CA LEU A 84 13.95 -8.41 2.25
C LEU A 84 14.85 -9.47 2.94
N PRO A 85 15.14 -9.31 4.24
CA PRO A 85 14.76 -8.19 5.11
C PRO A 85 15.57 -6.91 4.80
N LEU A 86 14.87 -5.80 4.57
CA LEU A 86 15.45 -4.52 4.15
C LEU A 86 15.94 -3.73 5.36
N ILE A 87 17.16 -3.20 5.29
CA ILE A 87 17.67 -2.25 6.28
C ILE A 87 17.49 -0.83 5.75
N ILE A 88 16.74 0.00 6.49
CA ILE A 88 16.61 1.43 6.23
C ILE A 88 17.49 2.17 7.25
N GLU A 89 18.57 2.76 6.75
CA GLU A 89 19.50 3.55 7.57
C GLU A 89 19.00 4.98 7.74
N ASN A 90 19.29 5.58 8.90
CA ASN A 90 18.94 6.97 9.21
C ASN A 90 17.43 7.28 9.05
N PHE A 91 16.57 6.39 9.50
CA PHE A 91 15.12 6.62 9.54
C PHE A 91 14.81 7.80 10.48
N GLU A 92 14.14 8.81 9.93
CA GLU A 92 13.76 10.02 10.68
C GLU A 92 12.56 9.72 11.59
N MET A 93 12.69 10.01 12.87
CA MET A 93 11.57 9.91 13.82
C MET A 93 10.46 10.89 13.44
N SER A 94 9.21 10.47 13.60
CA SER A 94 8.05 11.30 13.32
C SER A 94 7.86 12.47 14.29
N GLY A 95 8.51 12.41 15.47
CA GLY A 95 8.30 13.33 16.59
C GLY A 95 7.00 13.06 17.36
N LEU A 96 6.37 11.90 17.14
CA LEU A 96 5.19 11.42 17.86
C LEU A 96 5.55 10.24 18.78
N GLU A 97 4.60 9.81 19.61
CA GLU A 97 4.77 8.61 20.46
C GLU A 97 4.94 7.33 19.64
N TYR A 98 4.36 7.27 18.45
CA TYR A 98 4.42 6.12 17.54
C TYR A 98 4.88 6.54 16.14
N ASP A 99 5.92 5.87 15.66
CA ASP A 99 6.32 5.92 14.26
C ASP A 99 5.46 4.96 13.42
N TYR A 100 5.46 5.17 12.11
CA TYR A 100 4.57 4.51 11.16
C TYR A 100 5.31 4.21 9.86
N ILE A 101 5.07 3.03 9.32
CA ILE A 101 5.41 2.69 7.93
C ILE A 101 4.20 2.05 7.27
N GLU A 102 4.03 2.37 6.00
CA GLU A 102 3.19 1.64 5.07
C GLU A 102 4.04 1.10 3.92
N VAL A 103 3.78 -0.15 3.57
CA VAL A 103 4.39 -0.84 2.44
C VAL A 103 3.30 -1.13 1.43
N CYS A 104 3.52 -0.76 0.18
CA CYS A 104 2.63 -1.10 -0.94
C CYS A 104 3.42 -1.87 -2.00
N ILE A 105 2.81 -2.88 -2.61
CA ILE A 105 3.40 -3.48 -3.82
C ILE A 105 3.27 -2.49 -4.98
N ASN A 106 4.39 -2.20 -5.65
CA ASN A 106 4.46 -1.16 -6.68
C ASN A 106 3.46 -1.44 -7.82
N ASP A 107 2.75 -0.42 -8.29
CA ASP A 107 1.77 -0.53 -9.39
C ASP A 107 0.66 -1.58 -9.19
N VAL A 108 0.44 -2.07 -7.96
CA VAL A 108 -0.66 -2.98 -7.61
C VAL A 108 -1.63 -2.27 -6.68
N ALA A 109 -2.79 -1.90 -7.24
CA ALA A 109 -3.83 -1.21 -6.50
C ALA A 109 -4.29 -2.03 -5.28
N ASP A 110 -4.45 -1.34 -4.16
CA ASP A 110 -4.97 -1.87 -2.88
C ASP A 110 -4.12 -3.01 -2.26
N CYS A 111 -2.86 -3.22 -2.68
CA CYS A 111 -1.96 -4.19 -2.06
C CYS A 111 -0.97 -3.50 -1.11
N CYS A 112 -1.48 -3.04 0.03
CA CYS A 112 -0.70 -2.33 1.05
C CYS A 112 -0.90 -2.92 2.44
N GLN A 113 0.10 -2.76 3.31
CA GLN A 113 0.02 -3.05 4.73
C GLN A 113 0.76 -1.98 5.53
N ALA A 114 0.23 -1.62 6.69
CA ALA A 114 0.84 -0.62 7.56
C ALA A 114 1.05 -1.15 8.98
N ILE A 115 2.06 -0.61 9.65
CA ILE A 115 2.37 -0.91 11.05
C ILE A 115 2.81 0.36 11.78
N GLU A 116 2.47 0.43 13.07
CA GLU A 116 2.95 1.44 14.00
C GLU A 116 3.74 0.79 15.14
N TRP A 117 4.77 1.48 15.63
CA TRP A 117 5.58 1.04 16.76
C TRP A 117 5.96 2.25 17.63
N GLU A 118 6.23 2.00 18.91
CA GLU A 118 6.67 3.06 19.84
C GLU A 118 8.00 3.64 19.35
N SER A 119 8.04 4.96 19.19
CA SER A 119 9.24 5.66 18.72
C SER A 119 10.38 5.49 19.75
N PRO A 120 11.62 5.18 19.31
CA PRO A 120 12.74 5.00 20.24
C PRO A 120 13.12 6.31 20.95
N ASP A 121 13.81 6.20 22.09
CA ASP A 121 14.42 7.37 22.75
C ASP A 121 15.83 7.61 22.17
N CYS A 122 15.85 8.31 21.03
CA CYS A 122 17.04 8.92 20.42
C CYS A 122 17.00 10.45 20.65
#